data_AF-A0A428ST25-F1
#
_entry.id   AF-A0A428ST25-F1
#
_cell.length_a   1.000
_cell.length_b   1.000
_cell.length_c   1.000
_cell.angle_alpha   90.00
_cell.angle_beta   90.00
_cell.angle_gamma   90.00
#
_symmetry.space_group_name_H-M   'P 1'
#
loop_
_entity.id
_entity.type
_entity.pdbx_description
1 polymer ?
#
loop_
_entity_poly.entity_id
_entity_poly.type
_entity_poly.pdbx_seq_one_letter_code
_entity_poly.pdbx_strand_id
1 'polypeptide(L)'
;MDTPNCLATPSRARKSPRRPFGMKNVALALLSTAPVVVSAQDCISLKGSKSCPAFESASISTNATLVEYFPFLQYVSDRASFDNQMSSYVKTAYVQGKYQSLFGCGNVDLQDPSDMYARFTTTVLCNAIVQNSIGACGLTDDQSRPLCADSCAEFAQSEAYVTSDDDLCSNPSTDLLKLIRADFTNCALPNGSLDSSICISGIENESQNCGYGNSTVGLCSYCGSGGLNSTDTCCYNSNAEERCKDVKLPALTATLTFSRTLPSATSTGTTAAGNDNKDDEKDRR
;
A
#
# COMPACT_ATOMS: atom_id res chain seq x y z
N MET A 1 -25.21 -39.97 6.36
CA MET A 1 -25.37 -41.30 6.93
C MET A 1 -24.66 -41.32 8.28
N ASP A 2 -25.32 -41.29 9.44
CA ASP A 2 -26.75 -41.08 9.74
C ASP A 2 -26.89 -40.48 11.14
N THR A 3 -27.92 -39.66 11.37
CA THR A 3 -28.47 -39.43 12.71
C THR A 3 -29.45 -40.54 13.06
N PRO A 4 -29.70 -40.78 14.35
CA PRO A 4 -31.09 -40.96 14.76
C PRO A 4 -31.47 -40.15 16.01
N ASN A 5 -32.59 -39.44 15.89
CA ASN A 5 -33.43 -39.03 17.02
C ASN A 5 -34.14 -40.25 17.63
N CYS A 6 -34.48 -40.18 18.93
CA CYS A 6 -35.66 -40.77 19.60
C CYS A 6 -35.52 -40.60 21.13
N LEU A 7 -36.55 -40.45 21.98
CA LEU A 7 -37.91 -39.90 21.89
C LEU A 7 -38.44 -39.74 23.36
N ALA A 8 -39.52 -39.00 23.61
CA ALA A 8 -40.08 -38.77 24.96
C ALA A 8 -41.15 -39.83 25.34
N THR A 9 -41.72 -39.97 26.55
CA THR A 9 -41.92 -39.11 27.77
C THR A 9 -42.21 -40.09 28.97
N PRO A 10 -43.00 -39.87 30.07
CA PRO A 10 -43.31 -38.71 30.94
C PRO A 10 -43.30 -38.99 32.48
N SER A 11 -43.67 -37.96 33.28
CA SER A 11 -44.27 -38.03 34.65
C SER A 11 -43.32 -38.33 35.84
N ARG A 12 -43.33 -37.58 36.95
CA ARG A 12 -44.51 -37.30 37.80
C ARG A 12 -44.28 -36.08 38.72
N ALA A 13 -45.29 -35.23 38.87
CA ALA A 13 -45.23 -34.05 39.73
C ALA A 13 -45.30 -34.39 41.23
N ARG A 14 -44.56 -33.65 42.07
CA ARG A 14 -44.80 -33.60 43.53
C ARG A 14 -44.77 -32.15 44.02
N LYS A 15 -45.92 -31.65 44.46
CA LYS A 15 -46.08 -30.32 45.07
C LYS A 15 -45.49 -30.30 46.49
N SER A 16 -44.89 -29.17 46.87
CA SER A 16 -44.73 -28.76 48.27
C SER A 16 -44.90 -27.23 48.37
N PRO A 17 -45.21 -26.67 49.55
CA PRO A 17 -46.12 -25.52 49.63
C PRO A 17 -45.46 -24.14 49.58
N ARG A 18 -46.23 -23.15 49.10
CA ARG A 18 -45.97 -21.72 49.32
C ARG A 18 -46.42 -21.31 50.73
N ARG A 19 -45.65 -20.47 51.40
CA ARG A 19 -46.17 -19.41 52.29
C ARG A 19 -45.43 -18.09 52.03
N PRO A 20 -46.06 -16.93 52.31
CA PRO A 20 -45.70 -15.68 51.64
C PRO A 20 -44.88 -14.75 52.55
N PHE A 21 -43.95 -14.03 51.95
CA PHE A 21 -43.55 -12.70 52.43
C PHE A 21 -43.52 -11.75 51.24
N GLY A 22 -44.36 -10.73 51.30
CA GLY A 22 -44.34 -9.65 50.32
C GLY A 22 -43.39 -8.55 50.80
N MET A 23 -42.40 -8.21 49.98
CA MET A 23 -41.78 -6.90 50.00
C MET A 23 -41.77 -6.36 48.57
N LYS A 24 -42.27 -5.12 48.42
CA LYS A 24 -42.30 -4.40 47.15
C LYS A 24 -40.89 -3.90 46.83
N ASN A 25 -40.17 -4.57 45.95
CA ASN A 25 -38.95 -4.03 45.36
C ASN A 25 -39.21 -3.73 43.89
N VAL A 26 -39.54 -2.46 43.60
CA VAL A 26 -39.51 -1.92 42.24
C VAL A 26 -38.05 -1.67 41.90
N ALA A 27 -37.43 -2.61 41.20
CA ALA A 27 -36.08 -2.44 40.66
C ALA A 27 -36.16 -1.55 39.41
N LEU A 28 -35.85 -0.27 39.57
CA LEU A 28 -35.73 0.66 38.45
C LEU A 28 -34.38 0.41 37.75
N ALA A 29 -34.40 -0.25 36.59
CA ALA A 29 -33.20 -0.46 35.79
C ALA A 29 -32.79 0.86 35.11
N LEU A 30 -31.89 1.59 35.74
CA LEU A 30 -31.20 2.72 35.12
C LEU A 30 -30.27 2.19 34.02
N LEU A 31 -30.71 2.30 32.76
CA LEU A 31 -29.78 2.19 31.63
C LEU A 31 -28.86 3.41 31.66
N SER A 32 -27.68 3.23 32.23
CA SER A 32 -26.58 4.18 32.12
C SER A 32 -26.07 4.21 30.68
N THR A 33 -26.75 4.96 29.81
CA THR A 33 -26.19 5.39 28.53
C THR A 33 -25.07 6.38 28.82
N ALA A 34 -23.90 5.85 29.19
CA ALA A 34 -22.68 6.64 29.18
C ALA A 34 -22.51 7.16 27.75
N PRO A 35 -22.44 8.48 27.52
CA PRO A 35 -21.99 8.96 26.23
C PRO A 35 -20.58 8.40 26.04
N VAL A 36 -20.38 7.63 24.97
CA VAL A 36 -19.02 7.39 24.48
C VAL A 36 -18.52 8.76 24.10
N VAL A 37 -17.66 9.33 24.95
CA VAL A 37 -16.97 10.57 24.65
C VAL A 37 -15.96 10.22 23.57
N VAL A 38 -16.42 10.26 22.33
CA VAL A 38 -15.54 10.46 21.19
C VAL A 38 -14.95 11.84 21.43
N SER A 39 -13.77 11.88 22.06
CA SER A 39 -12.93 13.07 21.99
C SER A 39 -12.84 13.41 20.52
N ALA A 40 -13.27 14.62 20.14
CA ALA A 40 -12.99 15.15 18.82
C ALA A 40 -11.47 15.20 18.70
N GLN A 41 -10.90 14.19 18.04
CA GLN A 41 -9.50 14.19 17.67
C GLN A 41 -9.38 15.18 16.53
N ASP A 42 -8.58 16.22 16.74
CA ASP A 42 -8.30 17.24 15.75
C ASP A 42 -7.53 16.61 14.59
N CYS A 43 -8.28 16.05 13.65
CA CYS A 43 -7.71 15.37 12.49
C CYS A 43 -7.01 16.37 11.57
N ILE A 44 -5.77 16.04 11.22
CA ILE A 44 -4.86 16.95 10.54
C ILE A 44 -5.07 16.80 9.04
N SER A 45 -5.65 17.82 8.41
CA SER A 45 -5.86 17.84 6.96
C SER A 45 -4.53 17.80 6.21
N LEU A 46 -4.44 16.92 5.21
CA LEU A 46 -3.29 16.80 4.32
C LEU A 46 -3.33 17.81 3.16
N LYS A 47 -4.31 18.72 3.11
CA LYS A 47 -4.46 19.70 2.03
C LYS A 47 -3.21 20.58 1.87
N GLY A 48 -2.53 20.43 0.74
CA GLY A 48 -1.24 21.10 0.47
C GLY A 48 -0.05 20.51 1.24
N SER A 49 -0.11 19.21 1.60
CA SER A 49 1.02 18.45 2.15
C SER A 49 2.10 18.32 1.09
N LYS A 50 3.36 18.46 1.53
CA LYS A 50 4.54 18.24 0.68
C LYS A 50 4.96 16.78 0.61
N SER A 51 4.67 16.00 1.67
CA SER A 51 4.98 14.56 1.71
C SER A 51 3.88 13.71 1.06
N CYS A 52 2.61 14.13 1.19
CA CYS A 52 1.45 13.40 0.70
C CYS A 52 0.56 14.25 -0.25
N PRO A 53 1.10 14.92 -1.28
CA PRO A 53 0.33 15.83 -2.14
C PRO A 53 -0.87 15.15 -2.85
N ALA A 54 -0.80 13.86 -3.18
CA ALA A 54 -1.91 13.16 -3.83
C ALA A 54 -3.07 12.81 -2.88
N PHE A 55 -2.85 12.93 -1.56
CA PHE A 55 -3.84 12.65 -0.51
C PHE A 55 -4.49 13.95 0.02
N GLU A 56 -4.53 15.03 -0.77
CA GLU A 56 -4.94 16.36 -0.29
C GLU A 56 -6.40 16.45 0.22
N SER A 57 -7.27 15.50 -0.15
CA SER A 57 -8.65 15.38 0.35
C SER A 57 -8.74 14.72 1.73
N ALA A 58 -7.68 14.04 2.18
CA ALA A 58 -7.66 13.26 3.40
C ALA A 58 -7.33 14.09 4.65
N SER A 59 -7.56 13.47 5.81
CA SER A 59 -7.06 13.96 7.11
C SER A 59 -6.56 12.79 7.94
N ILE A 60 -5.51 13.00 8.73
CA ILE A 60 -4.87 11.95 9.53
C ILE A 60 -5.18 12.09 11.01
N SER A 61 -5.23 10.97 11.73
CA SER A 61 -5.31 10.95 13.19
C SER A 61 -3.91 10.96 13.81
N THR A 62 -3.81 11.38 15.07
CA THR A 62 -2.61 11.21 15.91
C THR A 62 -2.94 10.46 17.19
N ASN A 63 -3.95 9.58 17.14
CA ASN A 63 -4.35 8.73 18.26
C ASN A 63 -3.27 7.71 18.64
N ALA A 64 -3.39 7.14 19.85
CA ALA A 64 -2.40 6.21 20.39
C ALA A 64 -2.12 5.02 19.46
N THR A 65 -3.14 4.41 18.85
CA THR A 65 -2.97 3.29 17.91
C THR A 65 -2.16 3.68 16.67
N LEU A 66 -2.38 4.87 16.12
CA LEU A 66 -1.63 5.33 14.96
C LEU A 66 -0.20 5.75 15.32
N VAL A 67 0.01 6.27 16.52
CA VAL A 67 1.35 6.52 17.08
C VAL A 67 2.11 5.22 17.35
N GLU A 68 1.45 4.13 17.76
CA GLU A 68 2.10 2.81 17.88
C GLU A 68 2.63 2.28 16.55
N TYR A 69 1.91 2.50 15.44
CA TYR A 69 2.37 2.14 14.09
C TYR A 69 3.38 3.14 13.51
N PHE A 70 3.21 4.43 13.78
CA PHE A 70 4.02 5.53 13.23
C PHE A 70 4.47 6.48 14.36
N PRO A 71 5.51 6.14 15.15
CA PRO A 71 5.87 6.88 16.37
C PRO A 71 6.17 8.36 16.19
N PHE A 72 6.54 8.81 14.99
CA PHE A 72 6.76 10.23 14.70
C PHE A 72 5.48 11.07 14.84
N LEU A 73 4.29 10.48 14.71
CA LEU A 73 3.01 11.17 14.82
C LEU A 73 2.75 11.79 16.20
N GLN A 74 3.46 11.34 17.26
CA GLN A 74 3.37 11.97 18.58
C GLN A 74 3.94 13.40 18.61
N TYR A 75 4.70 13.78 17.58
CA TYR A 75 5.27 15.12 17.40
C TYR A 75 4.56 15.92 16.30
N VAL A 76 3.36 15.50 15.90
CA VAL A 76 2.59 16.08 14.80
C VAL A 76 1.32 16.74 15.36
N SER A 77 1.21 18.05 15.20
CA SER A 77 0.08 18.88 15.63
C SER A 77 -0.65 19.56 14.46
N ASP A 78 0.02 19.66 13.32
CA ASP A 78 -0.48 20.28 12.09
C ASP A 78 0.23 19.71 10.86
N ARG A 79 -0.24 20.08 9.67
CA ARG A 79 0.30 19.60 8.39
C ARG A 79 1.79 19.93 8.17
N ALA A 80 2.28 21.08 8.65
CA ALA A 80 3.68 21.45 8.47
C ALA A 80 4.59 20.61 9.39
N SER A 81 4.15 20.35 10.63
CA SER A 81 4.80 19.38 11.51
C SER A 81 4.78 17.96 10.92
N PHE A 82 3.66 17.53 10.31
CA PHE A 82 3.57 16.25 9.60
C PHE A 82 4.59 16.14 8.46
N ASP A 83 4.62 17.11 7.53
CA ASP A 83 5.55 17.11 6.39
C ASP A 83 7.02 17.03 6.87
N ASN A 84 7.36 17.77 7.93
CA ASN A 84 8.71 17.77 8.51
C ASN A 84 9.05 16.43 9.20
N GLN A 85 8.15 15.89 10.01
CA GLN A 85 8.39 14.65 10.75
C GLN A 85 8.40 13.43 9.83
N MET A 86 7.54 13.38 8.80
CA MET A 86 7.56 12.35 7.76
C MET A 86 8.90 12.35 7.01
N SER A 87 9.36 13.52 6.55
CA SER A 87 10.65 13.68 5.86
C SER A 87 11.85 13.23 6.71
N SER A 88 11.80 13.46 8.03
CA SER A 88 12.79 12.97 8.98
C SER A 88 12.69 11.46 9.22
N TYR A 89 11.48 10.96 9.45
CA TYR A 89 11.19 9.55 9.73
C TYR A 89 11.66 8.62 8.60
N VAL A 90 11.31 8.95 7.35
CA VAL A 90 11.68 8.18 6.16
C VAL A 90 13.20 8.06 5.99
N LYS A 91 13.97 9.05 6.45
CA LYS A 91 15.44 9.09 6.38
C LYS A 91 16.14 8.53 7.62
N THR A 92 15.40 8.10 8.65
CA THR A 92 16.00 7.69 9.93
C THR A 92 15.33 6.42 10.47
N ALA A 93 14.32 6.57 11.33
CA ALA A 93 13.66 5.49 12.02
C ALA A 93 12.95 4.50 11.08
N TYR A 94 12.48 4.95 9.90
CA TYR A 94 11.97 4.04 8.88
C TYR A 94 13.07 3.09 8.40
N VAL A 95 14.23 3.60 7.97
CA VAL A 95 15.31 2.77 7.43
C VAL A 95 15.87 1.81 8.50
N GLN A 96 16.03 2.31 9.73
CA GLN A 96 16.47 1.48 10.86
C GLN A 96 15.45 0.37 11.22
N GLY A 97 14.16 0.71 11.30
CA GLY A 97 13.12 -0.26 11.63
C GLY A 97 12.88 -1.27 10.51
N LYS A 98 12.83 -0.79 9.26
CA LYS A 98 12.51 -1.57 8.08
C LYS A 98 13.68 -2.45 7.63
N TYR A 99 14.80 -1.85 7.25
CA TYR A 99 15.91 -2.59 6.66
C TYR A 99 16.76 -3.27 7.71
N GLN A 100 17.25 -2.53 8.71
CA GLN A 100 18.15 -3.10 9.71
C GLN A 100 17.42 -4.06 10.66
N SER A 101 16.24 -3.70 11.17
CA SER A 101 15.56 -4.46 12.23
C SER A 101 14.61 -5.53 11.71
N LEU A 102 13.73 -5.22 10.74
CA LEU A 102 12.73 -6.15 10.23
C LEU A 102 13.29 -7.06 9.12
N PHE A 103 13.92 -6.48 8.09
CA PHE A 103 14.55 -7.24 7.00
C PHE A 103 15.92 -7.82 7.40
N GLY A 104 16.51 -7.39 8.52
CA GLY A 104 17.76 -7.96 9.06
C GLY A 104 19.04 -7.53 8.34
N CYS A 105 18.99 -6.48 7.51
CA CYS A 105 20.16 -5.98 6.79
C CYS A 105 21.28 -5.55 7.76
N GLY A 106 22.47 -6.12 7.60
CA GLY A 106 23.71 -5.65 8.19
C GLY A 106 24.36 -4.55 7.35
N ASN A 107 25.20 -3.74 7.99
CA ASN A 107 25.97 -2.63 7.38
C ASN A 107 25.16 -1.48 6.77
N VAL A 108 23.86 -1.36 7.12
CA VAL A 108 23.02 -0.21 6.75
C VAL A 108 23.65 1.11 7.19
N ASP A 109 23.97 2.00 6.25
CA ASP A 109 24.37 3.37 6.55
C ASP A 109 23.14 4.18 7.01
N LEU A 110 23.17 4.62 8.27
CA LEU A 110 22.13 5.46 8.88
C LEU A 110 22.50 6.96 8.89
N GLN A 111 23.66 7.34 8.35
CA GLN A 111 24.08 8.73 8.15
C GLN A 111 23.65 9.25 6.77
N ASP A 112 23.83 8.45 5.71
CA ASP A 112 23.25 8.73 4.39
C ASP A 112 22.49 7.51 3.81
N PRO A 113 21.29 7.21 4.33
CA PRO A 113 20.47 6.11 3.84
C PRO A 113 19.74 6.42 2.52
N SER A 114 20.21 7.39 1.72
CA SER A 114 19.48 7.87 0.54
C SER A 114 19.20 6.76 -0.47
N ASP A 115 20.10 5.79 -0.63
CA ASP A 115 19.94 4.64 -1.55
C ASP A 115 19.20 3.43 -0.95
N MET A 116 18.81 3.50 0.34
CA MET A 116 17.83 2.57 0.93
C MET A 116 16.37 2.93 0.58
N TYR A 117 16.15 3.97 -0.23
CA TYR A 117 14.81 4.43 -0.59
C TYR A 117 14.18 3.52 -1.65
N ALA A 118 13.26 2.64 -1.24
CA ALA A 118 12.44 1.89 -2.18
C ALA A 118 11.45 2.82 -2.91
N ARG A 119 11.25 2.60 -4.21
CA ARG A 119 10.35 3.41 -5.05
C ARG A 119 8.96 3.55 -4.41
N PHE A 120 8.47 4.77 -4.27
CA PHE A 120 7.20 5.14 -3.63
C PHE A 120 7.11 4.92 -2.12
N THR A 121 8.23 4.82 -1.38
CA THR A 121 8.25 4.66 0.09
C THR A 121 7.35 5.67 0.82
N THR A 122 7.47 6.97 0.51
CA THR A 122 6.68 8.00 1.19
C THR A 122 5.20 7.84 0.88
N THR A 123 4.85 7.49 -0.36
CA THR A 123 3.46 7.28 -0.81
C THR A 123 2.81 6.07 -0.15
N VAL A 124 3.55 4.97 0.02
CA VAL A 124 3.08 3.78 0.76
C VAL A 124 2.83 4.14 2.23
N LEU A 125 3.69 4.95 2.84
CA LEU A 125 3.49 5.46 4.21
C LEU A 125 2.30 6.41 4.31
N CYS A 126 2.13 7.34 3.36
CA CYS A 126 0.95 8.23 3.25
C CYS A 126 -0.34 7.40 3.17
N ASN A 127 -0.38 6.42 2.27
CA ASN A 127 -1.49 5.47 2.15
C ASN A 127 -1.76 4.78 3.48
N ALA A 128 -0.76 4.14 4.09
CA ALA A 128 -0.94 3.40 5.33
C ALA A 128 -1.47 4.28 6.48
N ILE A 129 -0.99 5.53 6.62
CA ILE A 129 -1.46 6.48 7.63
C ILE A 129 -2.91 6.92 7.34
N VAL A 130 -3.25 7.24 6.09
CA VAL A 130 -4.62 7.63 5.69
C VAL A 130 -5.61 6.48 5.89
N GLN A 131 -5.28 5.27 5.42
CA GLN A 131 -6.14 4.09 5.55
C GLN A 131 -6.42 3.75 7.02
N ASN A 132 -5.41 3.83 7.89
CA ASN A 132 -5.60 3.62 9.33
C ASN A 132 -6.25 4.82 10.06
N SER A 133 -6.39 5.99 9.39
CA SER A 133 -7.09 7.16 9.93
C SER A 133 -8.59 7.19 9.63
N ILE A 134 -9.09 6.36 8.68
CA ILE A 134 -10.48 6.38 8.19
C ILE A 134 -11.50 6.42 9.34
N GLY A 135 -11.43 5.45 10.26
CA GLY A 135 -12.40 5.33 11.35
C GLY A 135 -12.28 6.43 12.41
N ALA A 136 -11.07 6.93 12.66
CA ALA A 136 -10.82 7.97 13.67
C ALA A 136 -11.21 9.38 13.17
N CYS A 137 -11.07 9.63 11.87
CA CYS A 137 -11.38 10.92 11.24
C CYS A 137 -12.70 10.95 10.47
N GLY A 138 -13.42 9.82 10.39
CA GLY A 138 -14.69 9.72 9.66
C GLY A 138 -14.57 9.98 8.16
N LEU A 139 -13.45 9.57 7.55
CA LEU A 139 -13.19 9.80 6.13
C LEU A 139 -14.19 9.04 5.25
N THR A 140 -14.68 9.68 4.18
CA THR A 140 -15.39 8.98 3.10
C THR A 140 -14.42 8.27 2.15
N ASP A 141 -14.91 7.34 1.34
CA ASP A 141 -14.13 6.63 0.32
C ASP A 141 -13.36 7.60 -0.62
N ASP A 142 -13.97 8.72 -1.02
CA ASP A 142 -13.32 9.77 -1.83
C ASP A 142 -12.18 10.51 -1.09
N GLN A 143 -12.27 10.59 0.25
CA GLN A 143 -11.24 11.18 1.12
C GLN A 143 -10.19 10.15 1.57
N SER A 144 -10.40 8.87 1.29
CA SER A 144 -9.53 7.76 1.68
C SER A 144 -9.23 6.82 0.52
N ARG A 145 -9.19 7.36 -0.71
CA ARG A 145 -8.73 6.66 -1.92
C ARG A 145 -7.41 5.93 -1.63
N PRO A 146 -7.31 4.61 -1.91
CA PRO A 146 -6.12 3.85 -1.59
C PRO A 146 -5.05 4.02 -2.67
N LEU A 147 -3.81 3.62 -2.35
CA LEU A 147 -2.76 3.45 -3.35
C LEU A 147 -3.08 2.29 -4.31
N CYS A 148 -2.78 2.48 -5.59
CA CYS A 148 -2.96 1.44 -6.60
C CYS A 148 -2.03 0.22 -6.37
N ALA A 149 -2.55 -0.98 -6.63
CA ALA A 149 -1.84 -2.23 -6.39
C ALA A 149 -0.61 -2.43 -7.29
N ASP A 150 -0.56 -1.79 -8.45
CA ASP A 150 0.65 -1.74 -9.29
C ASP A 150 1.76 -0.94 -8.61
N SER A 151 1.48 0.24 -8.07
CA SER A 151 2.45 1.03 -7.30
C SER A 151 2.88 0.34 -6.00
N CYS A 152 1.99 -0.42 -5.34
CA CYS A 152 2.37 -1.33 -4.25
C CYS A 152 3.33 -2.44 -4.71
N ALA A 153 3.13 -2.99 -5.92
CA ALA A 153 4.02 -4.00 -6.48
C ALA A 153 5.37 -3.39 -6.93
N GLU A 154 5.39 -2.16 -7.43
CA GLU A 154 6.61 -1.43 -7.78
C GLU A 154 7.45 -1.09 -6.54
N PHE A 155 6.80 -0.71 -5.44
CA PHE A 155 7.45 -0.57 -4.13
C PHE A 155 8.08 -1.89 -3.66
N ALA A 156 7.32 -2.98 -3.61
CA ALA A 156 7.83 -4.29 -3.16
C ALA A 156 8.94 -4.86 -4.07
N GLN A 157 8.90 -4.59 -5.38
CA GLN A 157 10.00 -4.89 -6.29
C GLN A 157 11.25 -4.05 -5.97
N SER A 158 11.07 -2.78 -5.59
CA SER A 158 12.18 -1.92 -5.19
C SER A 158 12.75 -2.27 -3.82
N GLU A 159 11.95 -2.79 -2.87
CA GLU A 159 12.46 -3.38 -1.62
C GLU A 159 13.34 -4.60 -1.92
N ALA A 160 12.90 -5.48 -2.83
CA ALA A 160 13.68 -6.64 -3.27
C ALA A 160 14.96 -6.23 -4.01
N TYR A 161 14.93 -5.14 -4.79
CA TYR A 161 16.13 -4.57 -5.41
C TYR A 161 17.15 -4.15 -4.33
N VAL A 162 16.75 -3.27 -3.40
CA VAL A 162 17.62 -2.72 -2.34
C VAL A 162 18.20 -3.84 -1.47
N THR A 163 17.40 -4.87 -1.18
CA THR A 163 17.82 -6.01 -0.34
C THR A 163 18.55 -7.13 -1.09
N SER A 164 18.74 -6.99 -2.40
CA SER A 164 19.57 -7.90 -3.22
C SER A 164 21.00 -7.39 -3.45
N ASP A 165 21.29 -6.17 -3.00
CA ASP A 165 22.62 -5.56 -3.04
C ASP A 165 23.32 -5.76 -1.68
N ASP A 166 24.41 -6.53 -1.68
CA ASP A 166 25.20 -6.81 -0.48
C ASP A 166 25.90 -5.55 0.08
N ASP A 167 26.14 -4.52 -0.73
CA ASP A 167 26.74 -3.25 -0.27
C ASP A 167 25.71 -2.41 0.52
N LEU A 168 24.40 -2.55 0.24
CA LEU A 168 23.30 -1.87 0.96
C LEU A 168 22.70 -2.74 2.09
N CYS A 169 22.58 -4.05 1.86
CA CYS A 169 21.88 -4.98 2.74
C CYS A 169 22.62 -6.33 2.83
N SER A 170 23.77 -6.34 3.52
CA SER A 170 24.49 -7.60 3.77
C SER A 170 23.70 -8.52 4.73
N ASN A 171 23.72 -9.83 4.49
CA ASN A 171 23.14 -10.86 5.39
C ASN A 171 21.64 -10.66 5.76
N PRO A 172 20.72 -10.46 4.80
CA PRO A 172 19.30 -10.28 5.10
C PRO A 172 18.68 -11.50 5.81
N SER A 173 17.58 -11.25 6.51
CA SER A 173 16.76 -12.27 7.17
C SER A 173 16.31 -13.38 6.21
N THR A 174 16.33 -14.62 6.68
CA THR A 174 15.79 -15.78 5.93
C THR A 174 14.30 -15.66 5.60
N ASP A 175 13.59 -14.76 6.27
CA ASP A 175 12.17 -14.47 6.02
C ASP A 175 11.93 -13.26 5.09
N LEU A 176 12.97 -12.61 4.56
CA LEU A 176 12.90 -11.41 3.71
C LEU A 176 11.78 -11.46 2.66
N LEU A 177 11.74 -12.52 1.85
CA LEU A 177 10.74 -12.68 0.78
C LEU A 177 9.31 -12.97 1.30
N LYS A 178 9.12 -13.28 2.58
CA LYS A 178 7.80 -13.32 3.22
C LYS A 178 7.39 -11.94 3.69
N LEU A 179 8.34 -11.16 4.23
CA LEU A 179 8.15 -9.80 4.71
C LEU A 179 7.77 -8.87 3.55
N ILE A 180 8.56 -8.80 2.48
CA ILE A 180 8.25 -8.02 1.25
C ILE A 180 6.87 -8.40 0.66
N ARG A 181 6.48 -9.69 0.72
CA ARG A 181 5.13 -10.11 0.28
C ARG A 181 4.03 -9.63 1.22
N ALA A 182 4.29 -9.58 2.53
CA ALA A 182 3.35 -9.01 3.50
C ALA A 182 3.22 -7.50 3.29
N ASP A 183 4.31 -6.79 2.99
CA ASP A 183 4.32 -5.36 2.67
C ASP A 183 3.49 -5.04 1.41
N PHE A 184 3.72 -5.77 0.31
CA PHE A 184 2.86 -5.71 -0.88
C PHE A 184 1.39 -5.97 -0.53
N THR A 185 1.12 -7.04 0.22
CA THR A 185 -0.24 -7.45 0.57
C THR A 185 -0.93 -6.37 1.38
N ASN A 186 -0.29 -5.84 2.43
CA ASN A 186 -0.84 -4.79 3.29
C ASN A 186 -1.09 -3.48 2.52
N CYS A 187 -0.20 -3.14 1.59
CA CYS A 187 -0.34 -1.96 0.74
C CYS A 187 -1.54 -2.06 -0.22
N ALA A 188 -1.73 -3.24 -0.84
CA ALA A 188 -2.75 -3.49 -1.88
C ALA A 188 -4.07 -4.10 -1.35
N LEU A 189 -4.17 -4.36 -0.03
CA LEU A 189 -5.38 -4.88 0.63
C LEU A 189 -6.59 -3.90 0.63
N PRO A 190 -6.42 -2.57 0.73
CA PRO A 190 -7.53 -1.63 0.74
C PRO A 190 -8.50 -1.78 -0.45
N ASN A 191 -9.79 -1.64 -0.17
CA ASN A 191 -10.80 -1.75 -1.21
C ASN A 191 -10.65 -0.62 -2.24
N GLY A 192 -10.64 -0.96 -3.53
CA GLY A 192 -10.39 -0.02 -4.62
C GLY A 192 -8.93 0.00 -5.13
N SER A 193 -7.95 -0.62 -4.46
CA SER A 193 -6.55 -0.70 -4.95
C SER A 193 -6.39 -1.40 -6.30
N LEU A 194 -7.39 -2.17 -6.76
CA LEU A 194 -7.42 -2.81 -8.08
C LEU A 194 -8.20 -2.03 -9.15
N ASP A 195 -8.83 -0.90 -8.78
CA ASP A 195 -9.59 -0.05 -9.69
C ASP A 195 -8.82 1.24 -9.96
N SER A 196 -8.21 1.33 -11.15
CA SER A 196 -7.42 2.48 -11.58
C SER A 196 -8.22 3.78 -11.76
N SER A 197 -9.55 3.75 -11.63
CA SER A 197 -10.39 4.97 -11.57
C SER A 197 -10.62 5.48 -10.14
N ILE A 198 -10.33 4.65 -9.12
CA ILE A 198 -10.55 4.96 -7.70
C ILE A 198 -9.21 5.14 -6.97
N CYS A 199 -8.23 4.27 -7.20
CA CYS A 199 -6.95 4.34 -6.51
C CYS A 199 -6.08 5.53 -6.97
N ILE A 200 -5.08 5.89 -6.16
CA ILE A 200 -4.05 6.90 -6.44
C ILE A 200 -2.82 6.18 -6.99
N SER A 201 -2.26 6.62 -8.12
CA SER A 201 -0.97 6.10 -8.61
C SER A 201 0.20 6.65 -7.79
N GLY A 202 1.23 5.83 -7.55
CA GLY A 202 2.43 6.21 -6.80
C GLY A 202 3.12 7.46 -7.37
N ILE A 203 3.13 7.59 -8.70
CA ILE A 203 3.76 8.70 -9.41
C ILE A 203 2.99 10.03 -9.29
N GLU A 204 1.71 10.02 -8.90
CA GLU A 204 0.95 11.24 -8.60
C GLU A 204 1.49 11.91 -7.33
N ASN A 205 1.91 11.12 -6.34
CA ASN A 205 2.41 11.60 -5.06
C ASN A 205 3.92 11.88 -5.10
N GLU A 206 4.71 11.00 -5.75
CA GLU A 206 6.16 11.13 -5.87
C GLU A 206 6.61 11.20 -7.35
N SER A 207 6.09 12.19 -8.08
CA SER A 207 6.45 12.42 -9.50
C SER A 207 7.94 12.72 -9.74
N GLN A 208 8.62 13.24 -8.72
CA GLN A 208 10.03 13.61 -8.79
C GLN A 208 10.92 12.38 -8.64
N ASN A 209 12.07 12.36 -9.34
CA ASN A 209 13.05 11.28 -9.27
C ASN A 209 12.43 9.89 -9.56
N CYS A 210 11.40 9.81 -10.41
CA CYS A 210 10.63 8.59 -10.74
C CYS A 210 10.05 7.84 -9.52
N GLY A 211 9.87 8.49 -8.37
CA GLY A 211 9.45 7.85 -7.12
C GLY A 211 10.57 7.31 -6.24
N TYR A 212 11.84 7.51 -6.58
CA TYR A 212 12.99 7.02 -5.80
C TYR A 212 13.47 8.00 -4.70
N GLY A 213 12.64 9.00 -4.34
CA GLY A 213 13.00 9.99 -3.32
C GLY A 213 14.30 10.71 -3.68
N ASN A 214 15.33 10.54 -2.84
CA ASN A 214 16.69 11.05 -3.10
C ASN A 214 17.67 10.00 -3.66
N SER A 215 17.29 8.72 -3.76
CA SER A 215 18.18 7.68 -4.27
C SER A 215 18.56 7.97 -5.71
N THR A 216 19.87 8.06 -5.97
CA THR A 216 20.37 8.17 -7.33
C THR A 216 20.67 6.78 -7.90
N VAL A 217 21.09 5.81 -7.07
CA VAL A 217 21.24 4.41 -7.50
C VAL A 217 19.90 3.83 -7.96
N GLY A 218 18.82 4.08 -7.21
CA GLY A 218 17.46 3.65 -7.55
C GLY A 218 16.89 4.31 -8.80
N LEU A 219 17.09 5.62 -8.99
CA LEU A 219 16.74 6.28 -10.25
C LEU A 219 17.49 5.62 -11.42
N CYS A 220 18.80 5.43 -11.28
CA CYS A 220 19.64 4.95 -12.37
C CYS A 220 19.45 3.48 -12.68
N SER A 221 19.01 2.66 -11.71
CA SER A 221 18.62 1.27 -11.94
C SER A 221 17.29 1.15 -12.68
N TYR A 222 16.37 2.08 -12.46
CA TYR A 222 15.12 2.19 -13.21
C TYR A 222 15.34 2.74 -14.63
N CYS A 223 16.04 3.87 -14.73
CA CYS A 223 16.22 4.62 -15.98
C CYS A 223 17.42 4.20 -16.83
N GLY A 224 18.21 3.21 -16.39
CA GLY A 224 19.48 2.84 -17.01
C GLY A 224 19.38 2.56 -18.52
N SER A 225 20.28 3.14 -19.30
CA SER A 225 20.28 3.11 -20.76
C SER A 225 20.17 1.69 -21.33
N GLY A 226 19.09 1.42 -22.07
CA GLY A 226 18.82 0.10 -22.67
C GLY A 226 17.93 -0.82 -21.82
N GLY A 227 17.55 -0.40 -20.61
CA GLY A 227 16.49 -1.05 -19.83
C GLY A 227 15.09 -0.76 -20.38
N LEU A 228 14.11 -1.61 -20.06
CA LEU A 228 12.72 -1.48 -20.54
C LEU A 228 12.06 -0.14 -20.16
N ASN A 229 12.49 0.47 -19.05
CA ASN A 229 11.95 1.72 -18.53
C ASN A 229 12.79 2.95 -18.94
N SER A 230 13.87 2.80 -19.72
CA SER A 230 14.73 3.94 -20.09
C SER A 230 14.03 4.96 -21.01
N THR A 231 12.86 4.61 -21.56
CA THR A 231 11.98 5.50 -22.34
C THR A 231 10.77 6.01 -21.53
N ASP A 232 10.73 5.79 -20.21
CA ASP A 232 9.71 6.39 -19.36
C ASP A 232 9.85 7.92 -19.36
N THR A 233 8.72 8.62 -19.44
CA THR A 233 8.66 10.08 -19.38
C THR A 233 9.26 10.63 -18.07
N CYS A 234 9.17 9.88 -16.96
CA CYS A 234 9.78 10.27 -15.69
C CYS A 234 11.31 10.31 -15.78
N CYS A 235 11.95 9.47 -16.60
CA CYS A 235 13.41 9.39 -16.73
C CYS A 235 13.97 10.62 -17.44
N TYR A 236 13.30 11.06 -18.51
CA TYR A 236 13.61 12.33 -19.18
C TYR A 236 13.40 13.53 -18.25
N ASN A 237 12.25 13.59 -17.56
CA ASN A 237 11.92 14.68 -16.63
C ASN A 237 12.87 14.73 -15.42
N SER A 238 13.40 13.60 -14.97
CA SER A 238 14.35 13.50 -13.86
C SER A 238 15.81 13.76 -14.27
N ASN A 239 16.06 14.06 -15.56
CA ASN A 239 17.39 14.21 -16.17
C ASN A 239 18.31 13.00 -15.91
N ALA A 240 17.77 11.79 -16.05
CA ALA A 240 18.50 10.55 -15.74
C ALA A 240 19.73 10.35 -16.64
N GLU A 241 19.67 10.73 -17.92
CA GLU A 241 20.81 10.59 -18.84
C GLU A 241 22.08 11.29 -18.33
N GLU A 242 21.96 12.48 -17.74
CA GLU A 242 23.09 13.20 -17.13
C GLU A 242 23.43 12.64 -15.75
N ARG A 243 22.42 12.42 -14.90
CA ARG A 243 22.63 12.01 -13.51
C ARG A 243 23.21 10.59 -13.35
N CYS A 244 23.07 9.75 -14.37
CA CYS A 244 23.46 8.34 -14.32
C CYS A 244 24.75 8.00 -15.07
N LYS A 245 25.44 8.97 -15.71
CA LYS A 245 26.61 8.71 -16.57
C LYS A 245 27.73 7.93 -15.88
N ASP A 246 28.05 8.31 -14.65
CA ASP A 246 29.13 7.74 -13.85
C ASP A 246 28.62 6.94 -12.64
N VAL A 247 27.31 6.65 -12.58
CA VAL A 247 26.70 5.90 -11.48
C VAL A 247 26.94 4.41 -11.70
N LYS A 248 27.87 3.85 -10.91
CA LYS A 248 28.12 2.41 -10.89
C LYS A 248 26.94 1.70 -10.20
N LEU A 249 26.10 1.04 -10.99
CA LEU A 249 25.02 0.22 -10.45
C LEU A 249 25.55 -1.07 -9.78
N PRO A 250 24.90 -1.55 -8.70
CA PRO A 250 25.16 -2.85 -8.10
C PRO A 250 24.96 -4.02 -9.07
N ALA A 251 25.74 -5.08 -8.88
CA ALA A 251 25.59 -6.33 -9.63
C ALA A 251 24.48 -7.19 -9.01
N LEU A 252 23.22 -6.90 -9.33
CA LEU A 252 22.05 -7.60 -8.78
C LEU A 252 22.14 -9.12 -9.00
N THR A 253 22.01 -9.87 -7.91
CA THR A 253 22.01 -11.34 -7.95
C THR A 253 20.61 -11.95 -8.08
N ALA A 254 19.55 -11.18 -7.80
CA ALA A 254 18.17 -11.65 -7.81
C ALA A 254 17.21 -10.67 -8.51
N THR A 255 16.64 -11.08 -9.64
CA THR A 255 15.48 -10.40 -10.25
C THR A 255 14.19 -11.15 -9.90
N LEU A 256 13.33 -10.53 -9.09
CA LEU A 256 11.95 -11.01 -8.89
C LEU A 256 11.10 -10.63 -10.11
N THR A 257 11.04 -11.50 -11.11
CA THR A 257 10.21 -11.30 -12.31
C THR A 257 8.72 -11.54 -12.01
N PHE A 258 7.99 -10.46 -11.73
CA PHE A 258 6.53 -10.47 -11.73
C PHE A 258 6.00 -10.37 -13.18
N SER A 259 5.97 -11.51 -13.88
CA SER A 259 5.50 -11.57 -15.27
C SER A 259 3.99 -11.30 -15.38
N ARG A 260 3.62 -10.09 -15.82
CA ARG A 260 2.25 -9.79 -16.27
C ARG A 260 1.98 -10.52 -17.58
N THR A 261 1.14 -11.56 -17.56
CA THR A 261 0.59 -12.13 -18.79
C THR A 261 -0.37 -11.11 -19.41
N LEU A 262 0.06 -10.43 -20.48
CA LEU A 262 -0.89 -9.67 -21.31
C LEU A 262 -1.93 -10.65 -21.89
N PRO A 263 -3.23 -10.30 -21.90
CA PRO A 263 -4.21 -11.10 -22.62
C PRO A 263 -3.84 -11.11 -24.10
N SER A 264 -3.62 -12.31 -24.65
CA SER A 264 -3.30 -12.48 -26.07
C SER A 264 -4.53 -12.10 -26.89
N ALA A 265 -4.43 -11.00 -27.66
CA ALA A 265 -5.42 -10.64 -28.64
C ALA A 265 -5.37 -11.64 -29.80
N THR A 266 -6.14 -12.72 -29.70
CA THR A 266 -6.30 -13.70 -30.79
C THR A 266 -6.99 -13.03 -31.96
N SER A 267 -6.22 -12.59 -32.95
CA SER A 267 -6.76 -12.10 -34.22
C SER A 267 -7.32 -13.27 -35.01
N THR A 268 -8.64 -13.46 -34.93
CA THR A 268 -9.35 -14.44 -35.76
C THR A 268 -9.25 -14.02 -37.23
N GLY A 269 -8.27 -14.59 -37.94
CA GLY A 269 -8.07 -14.34 -39.36
C GLY A 269 -9.24 -14.91 -40.17
N THR A 270 -10.17 -14.05 -40.59
CA THR A 270 -11.27 -14.44 -41.48
C THR A 270 -10.72 -14.85 -42.84
N THR A 271 -10.63 -16.16 -43.10
CA THR A 271 -10.33 -16.70 -44.42
C THR A 271 -11.49 -16.43 -45.38
N ALA A 272 -11.36 -15.41 -46.23
CA ALA A 272 -12.26 -15.21 -47.35
C ALA A 272 -11.96 -16.24 -48.45
N ALA A 273 -12.78 -17.28 -48.55
CA ALA A 273 -12.69 -18.27 -49.61
C ALA A 273 -13.59 -17.87 -50.79
N GLY A 274 -12.97 -17.72 -51.97
CA GLY A 274 -13.58 -17.97 -53.28
C GLY A 274 -14.76 -17.12 -53.74
N ASN A 275 -14.57 -16.43 -54.87
CA ASN A 275 -15.34 -16.78 -56.06
C ASN A 275 -14.60 -16.36 -57.33
N ASP A 276 -14.40 -17.33 -58.21
CA ASP A 276 -14.15 -17.08 -59.62
C ASP A 276 -15.30 -16.25 -60.21
N ASN A 277 -14.95 -15.26 -61.04
CA ASN A 277 -15.65 -15.06 -62.29
C ASN A 277 -14.70 -14.42 -63.29
N LYS A 278 -14.63 -15.05 -64.47
CA LYS A 278 -14.10 -14.43 -65.68
C LYS A 278 -15.03 -13.29 -66.09
N ASP A 279 -14.49 -12.27 -66.73
CA ASP A 279 -14.93 -11.91 -68.09
C ASP A 279 -13.87 -11.00 -68.74
N ASP A 280 -13.71 -11.18 -70.04
CA ASP A 280 -12.78 -10.45 -70.92
C ASP A 280 -13.34 -9.07 -71.32
N GLU A 281 -12.65 -8.43 -72.27
CA GLU A 281 -13.09 -7.28 -73.08
C GLU A 281 -12.74 -5.86 -72.57
N LYS A 282 -11.65 -5.32 -73.12
CA LYS A 282 -11.45 -3.87 -73.26
C LYS A 282 -11.07 -3.54 -74.71
N ASP A 283 -12.06 -3.29 -75.56
CA ASP A 283 -11.89 -2.65 -76.86
C ASP A 283 -12.68 -1.31 -76.93
N ARG A 284 -12.11 -0.34 -77.64
CA ARG A 284 -12.67 0.96 -78.09
C ARG A 284 -13.41 1.86 -77.07
N ARG A 285 -12.70 2.88 -76.57
CA ARG A 285 -12.60 4.19 -77.27
C ARG A 285 -11.44 5.03 -76.72
#